data_AF-A0A6A1WLS6-F1
#
_entry.id   AF-A0A6A1WLS6-F1
#
_cell.length_a   1.000
_cell.length_b   1.000
_cell.length_c   1.000
_cell.angle_alpha   90.00
_cell.angle_beta   90.00
_cell.angle_gamma   90.00
#
_symmetry.space_group_name_H-M   'P 1'
#
loop_
_entity.id
_entity.type
_entity.pdbx_description
1 polymer ?
#
loop_
_entity_poly.entity_id
_entity_poly.type
_entity_poly.pdbx_seq_one_letter_code
_entity_poly.pdbx_strand_id
1 'polypeptide(L)'
;MSNKKMTKRSLISDMDQSVKRMMKLIEDDGDSFAKKADMYYKKRPELISHVEEFYRMYRSLAERYDHVTGELRKNIPSDLHSQSLGISDPGLELSYTPEHRLGRRRSGHRAAGFDFFLGSGGNNSDVYQKEGDESSTLTDSEADSDDSSVNNYSVLSGNGGDLGLNRKMGDLEIELRDTKERLRMQQEENPDGSFRGEKYEIPEDFDARIAQYEQELRIANEKLCISKDEITRLKNDIQRYKSSGFSNDLHSELGSFTQEDVKTRDSELDLEMNRSSEIHKQVGESYPKVLDRDGKIKALVEELRINKGKLQDSEKEIARLKHELESNKSSEDTRHLQDQLELARKETSTWKTKLNTEKREVSKLQERISRLKASLSDREHEIRDLKLEVSDAEEKIFPEKRNLKAEMSKLLEERTRLEGELREWESRTRLLEDEIRKVKAEKMEMEERLTIEINQLKAEIVERGDCIENLNKSLDGLKLERDELNAKALTLRAEVSHRDDRIDQVDKHLQQLQAEHVELIGAMEDGRTLAEELRSRTKGLEEEVQRQNVVISEGAEEKREAIRQLCFSLEHYRNGYLMLRQAFMGHKRVPVLAS
;
A
#
# COMPACT_ATOMS: atom_id res chain seq x y z
N MET A 1 3.56 -31.07 35.69
CA MET A 1 2.67 -30.05 35.11
C MET A 1 1.87 -30.70 33.99
N SER A 2 0.56 -30.77 34.15
CA SER A 2 -0.34 -31.55 33.29
C SER A 2 -0.30 -31.06 31.83
N ASN A 3 -0.01 -31.96 30.89
CA ASN A 3 -0.19 -31.76 29.46
C ASN A 3 -1.68 -31.56 29.16
N LYS A 4 -2.16 -30.34 29.34
CA LYS A 4 -3.51 -29.92 28.95
C LYS A 4 -3.55 -29.97 27.41
N LYS A 5 -4.31 -30.91 26.84
CA LYS A 5 -4.58 -30.93 25.39
C LYS A 5 -5.17 -29.57 25.01
N MET A 6 -4.36 -28.73 24.37
CA MET A 6 -4.77 -27.43 23.90
C MET A 6 -5.69 -27.66 22.70
N THR A 7 -6.99 -27.46 22.89
CA THR A 7 -7.97 -27.62 21.82
C THR A 7 -8.00 -26.33 20.99
N LYS A 8 -8.39 -26.41 19.71
CA LYS A 8 -8.56 -25.22 18.84
C LYS A 8 -9.38 -24.12 19.53
N ARG A 9 -10.41 -24.51 20.29
CA ARG A 9 -11.24 -23.60 21.07
C ARG A 9 -10.49 -22.90 22.21
N SER A 10 -9.59 -23.59 22.92
CA SER A 10 -8.81 -22.94 23.98
C SER A 10 -7.80 -21.96 23.42
N LEU A 11 -7.12 -22.30 22.31
CA LEU A 11 -6.14 -21.41 21.69
C LEU A 11 -6.79 -20.12 21.15
N ILE A 12 -7.94 -20.25 20.48
CA ILE A 12 -8.69 -19.08 19.99
C ILE A 12 -9.15 -18.22 21.18
N SER A 13 -9.62 -18.84 22.26
CA SER A 13 -10.00 -18.13 23.49
C SER A 13 -8.83 -17.39 24.13
N ASP A 14 -7.65 -18.00 24.18
CA ASP A 14 -6.45 -17.39 24.79
C ASP A 14 -5.95 -16.20 23.94
N MET A 15 -5.99 -16.32 22.60
CA MET A 15 -5.66 -15.22 21.68
C MET A 15 -6.67 -14.08 21.78
N ASP A 16 -7.97 -14.39 21.81
CA ASP A 16 -9.04 -13.40 21.97
C ASP A 16 -8.94 -12.67 23.32
N GLN A 17 -8.62 -13.40 24.40
CA GLN A 17 -8.40 -12.81 25.72
C GLN A 17 -7.14 -11.90 25.76
N SER A 18 -6.11 -12.22 24.98
CA SER A 18 -4.92 -11.36 24.83
C SER A 18 -5.27 -10.07 24.08
N VAL A 19 -6.02 -10.17 22.98
CA VAL A 19 -6.52 -9.00 22.22
C VAL A 19 -7.40 -8.10 23.09
N LYS A 20 -8.32 -8.67 23.86
CA LYS A 20 -9.16 -7.91 24.80
C LYS A 20 -8.35 -7.18 25.87
N ARG A 21 -7.26 -7.79 26.38
CA ARG A 21 -6.35 -7.14 27.33
C ARG A 21 -5.59 -5.97 26.67
N MET A 22 -5.14 -6.12 25.43
CA MET A 22 -4.48 -5.05 24.67
C MET A 22 -5.44 -3.88 24.38
N MET A 23 -6.67 -4.17 23.96
CA MET A 23 -7.69 -3.14 23.71
C MET A 23 -8.00 -2.32 24.96
N LYS A 24 -8.10 -2.97 26.14
CA LYS A 24 -8.32 -2.29 27.42
C LYS A 24 -7.16 -1.38 27.85
N LEU A 25 -5.94 -1.64 27.37
CA LEU A 25 -4.78 -0.78 27.62
C LEU A 25 -4.74 0.44 26.69
N ILE A 26 -5.49 0.41 25.58
CA ILE A 26 -5.58 1.49 24.59
C ILE A 26 -6.83 2.35 24.82
N GLU A 27 -7.91 1.76 25.34
CA GLU A 27 -9.10 2.48 25.79
C GLU A 27 -8.72 3.37 26.99
N ASP A 28 -8.92 4.69 26.83
CA ASP A 28 -8.63 5.67 27.86
C ASP A 28 -9.72 6.74 27.97
N ASP A 29 -10.31 6.79 29.17
CA ASP A 29 -11.33 7.72 29.68
C ASP A 29 -10.70 9.06 30.15
N GLY A 30 -9.73 9.57 29.39
CA GLY A 30 -9.05 10.81 29.74
C GLY A 30 -9.89 12.03 29.33
N ASP A 31 -10.48 12.75 30.30
CA ASP A 31 -11.26 13.99 30.06
C ASP A 31 -10.44 15.13 29.41
N SER A 32 -9.11 15.00 29.31
CA SER A 32 -8.22 16.01 28.72
C SER A 32 -7.02 15.37 28.01
N PHE A 33 -6.54 16.01 26.93
CA PHE A 33 -5.44 15.53 26.07
C PHE A 33 -4.14 15.28 26.85
N ALA A 34 -3.77 16.17 27.78
CA ALA A 34 -2.55 16.01 28.58
C ALA A 34 -2.61 14.76 29.49
N LYS A 35 -3.79 14.46 30.06
CA LYS A 35 -4.01 13.24 30.85
C LYS A 35 -3.99 11.99 29.96
N LYS A 36 -4.55 12.06 28.75
CA LYS A 36 -4.51 10.95 27.78
C LYS A 36 -3.07 10.62 27.34
N ALA A 37 -2.23 11.64 27.13
CA ALA A 37 -0.82 11.45 26.82
C ALA A 37 -0.04 10.82 27.99
N ASP A 38 -0.20 11.33 29.21
CA ASP A 38 0.46 10.78 30.41
C ASP A 38 0.04 9.32 30.70
N MET A 39 -1.25 9.02 30.57
CA MET A 39 -1.78 7.66 30.74
C MET A 39 -1.27 6.69 29.66
N TYR A 40 -1.20 7.13 28.40
CA TYR A 40 -0.60 6.35 27.33
C TYR A 40 0.86 5.99 27.62
N TYR A 41 1.69 6.95 28.04
CA TYR A 41 3.10 6.68 28.34
C TYR A 41 3.27 5.73 29.54
N LYS A 42 2.35 5.76 30.51
CA LYS A 42 2.31 4.81 31.64
C LYS A 42 1.87 3.40 31.24
N LYS A 43 0.88 3.27 30.35
CA LYS A 43 0.35 1.97 29.88
C LYS A 43 1.18 1.34 28.75
N ARG A 44 2.01 2.12 28.07
CA ARG A 44 2.84 1.68 26.93
C ARG A 44 3.73 0.46 27.24
N PRO A 45 4.44 0.35 28.38
CA PRO A 45 5.26 -0.83 28.68
C PRO A 45 4.43 -2.11 28.81
N GLU A 46 3.26 -2.03 29.45
CA GLU A 46 2.36 -3.18 29.62
C GLU A 46 1.74 -3.61 28.28
N LEU A 47 1.42 -2.65 27.41
CA LEU A 47 0.91 -2.91 26.07
C LEU A 47 1.96 -3.63 25.21
N ILE A 48 3.21 -3.16 25.24
CA ILE A 48 4.34 -3.80 24.53
C ILE A 48 4.51 -5.25 25.02
N SER A 49 4.44 -5.49 26.33
CA SER A 49 4.53 -6.84 26.89
C SER A 49 3.42 -7.78 26.38
N HIS A 50 2.18 -7.31 26.29
CA HIS A 50 1.07 -8.10 25.75
C HIS A 50 1.22 -8.38 24.24
N VAL A 51 1.73 -7.41 23.47
CA VAL A 51 2.01 -7.59 22.03
C VAL A 51 3.11 -8.63 21.83
N GLU A 52 4.17 -8.60 22.65
CA GLU A 52 5.23 -9.60 22.59
C GLU A 52 4.73 -11.01 22.94
N GLU A 53 3.88 -11.14 23.96
CA GLU A 53 3.24 -12.42 24.34
C GLU A 53 2.33 -12.94 23.21
N PHE A 54 1.53 -12.06 22.60
CA PHE A 54 0.67 -12.38 21.47
C PHE A 54 1.48 -12.86 20.26
N TYR A 55 2.57 -12.17 19.93
CA TYR A 55 3.46 -12.56 18.84
C TYR A 55 4.14 -13.91 19.09
N ARG A 56 4.55 -14.21 20.34
CA ARG A 56 5.09 -15.53 20.72
C ARG A 56 4.06 -16.64 20.54
N MET A 57 2.80 -16.42 20.92
CA MET A 57 1.71 -17.39 20.72
C MET A 57 1.42 -17.63 19.24
N TYR A 58 1.35 -16.56 18.44
CA TYR A 58 1.18 -16.64 16.99
C TYR A 58 2.31 -17.44 16.32
N ARG A 59 3.56 -17.15 16.67
CA ARG A 59 4.73 -17.84 16.11
C ARG A 59 4.74 -19.32 16.47
N SER A 60 4.39 -19.68 17.70
CA SER A 60 4.23 -21.08 18.12
C SER A 60 3.10 -21.80 17.37
N LEU A 61 2.02 -21.10 17.01
CA LEU A 61 0.95 -21.64 16.17
C LEU A 61 1.44 -21.87 14.73
N ALA A 62 2.11 -20.89 14.12
CA ALA A 62 2.67 -21.01 12.78
C ALA A 62 3.67 -22.17 12.69
N GLU A 63 4.56 -22.30 13.68
CA GLU A 63 5.48 -23.43 13.76
C GLU A 63 4.71 -24.76 13.80
N ARG A 64 3.69 -24.91 14.65
CA ARG A 64 2.89 -26.15 14.68
C ARG A 64 2.19 -26.45 13.36
N TYR A 65 1.72 -25.43 12.65
CA TYR A 65 1.10 -25.59 11.33
C TYR A 65 2.10 -26.09 10.29
N ASP A 66 3.32 -25.54 10.28
CA ASP A 66 4.41 -26.00 9.41
C ASP A 66 4.83 -27.43 9.72
N HIS A 67 4.85 -27.82 11.00
CA HIS A 67 5.14 -29.19 11.41
C HIS A 67 4.06 -30.16 10.92
N VAL A 68 2.77 -29.85 11.10
CA VAL A 68 1.66 -30.71 10.64
C VAL A 68 1.60 -30.78 9.12
N THR A 69 1.80 -29.67 8.42
CA THR A 69 1.79 -29.61 6.95
C THR A 69 3.01 -30.30 6.35
N GLY A 70 4.17 -30.14 7.00
CA GLY A 70 5.40 -30.82 6.65
C GLY A 70 5.34 -32.34 6.91
N GLU A 71 4.69 -32.78 7.98
CA GLU A 71 4.41 -34.19 8.23
C GLU A 71 3.38 -34.75 7.25
N LEU A 72 2.33 -34.00 6.91
CA LEU A 72 1.33 -34.42 5.93
C LEU A 72 1.96 -34.67 4.54
N ARG A 73 2.86 -33.79 4.09
CA ARG A 73 3.60 -33.97 2.83
C ARG A 73 4.55 -35.17 2.84
N LYS A 74 5.08 -35.56 4.00
CA LYS A 74 5.97 -36.72 4.15
C LYS A 74 5.23 -38.05 4.22
N ASN A 75 3.93 -38.03 4.57
CA ASN A 75 3.11 -39.22 4.76
C ASN A 75 2.21 -39.56 3.54
N ILE A 76 2.36 -38.85 2.41
CA ILE A 76 1.73 -39.22 1.14
C ILE A 76 2.62 -40.27 0.44
N PRO A 77 2.16 -41.52 0.21
CA PRO A 77 2.93 -42.53 -0.52
C PRO A 77 3.11 -42.12 -1.99
N SER A 78 4.36 -42.07 -2.45
CA SER A 78 4.78 -41.53 -3.75
C SER A 78 4.43 -42.37 -5.00
N ASP A 79 3.48 -43.30 -4.94
CA ASP A 79 3.30 -44.32 -6.00
C ASP A 79 2.16 -44.08 -7.01
N LEU A 80 1.45 -42.94 -7.01
CA LEU A 80 0.27 -42.75 -7.90
C LEU A 80 0.13 -41.38 -8.58
N HIS A 81 1.22 -40.68 -8.90
CA HIS A 81 1.07 -39.39 -9.62
C HIS A 81 2.15 -39.08 -10.66
N SER A 82 2.43 -40.03 -11.55
CA SER A 82 3.22 -39.79 -12.75
C SER A 82 2.52 -40.36 -14.00
N GLN A 83 1.32 -39.84 -14.29
CA GLN A 83 0.75 -39.83 -15.63
C GLN A 83 -0.38 -38.79 -15.69
N SER A 84 -0.33 -37.92 -16.71
CA SER A 84 -1.21 -36.76 -17.00
C SER A 84 -0.69 -35.41 -16.47
N LEU A 85 0.26 -34.78 -17.19
CA LEU A 85 0.04 -33.75 -18.23
C LEU A 85 -0.51 -32.44 -17.62
N GLY A 86 0.15 -31.29 -17.74
CA GLY A 86 0.80 -30.78 -18.94
C GLY A 86 -0.15 -29.81 -19.65
N ILE A 87 -0.44 -28.67 -19.02
CA ILE A 87 -1.05 -27.49 -19.65
C ILE A 87 -0.49 -26.27 -18.91
N SER A 88 0.27 -25.43 -19.63
CA SER A 88 0.61 -24.07 -19.22
C SER A 88 -0.40 -23.11 -19.87
N ASP A 89 -0.94 -22.14 -19.12
CA ASP A 89 -0.84 -20.68 -19.35
C ASP A 89 -1.58 -19.90 -18.22
N PRO A 90 -1.47 -18.56 -18.07
CA PRO A 90 -0.58 -17.92 -17.11
C PRO A 90 -1.34 -17.05 -16.10
N GLY A 91 -0.78 -16.86 -14.90
CA GLY A 91 -1.29 -15.83 -14.01
C GLY A 91 -0.90 -16.02 -12.56
N LEU A 92 -0.26 -14.97 -12.04
CA LEU A 92 0.07 -14.71 -10.64
C LEU A 92 1.47 -15.18 -10.22
N GLU A 93 2.41 -14.30 -10.52
CA GLU A 93 3.47 -13.91 -9.61
C GLU A 93 2.95 -13.85 -8.16
N LEU A 94 3.47 -14.74 -7.32
CA LEU A 94 3.76 -14.41 -5.94
C LEU A 94 5.16 -14.92 -5.62
N SER A 95 6.10 -14.00 -5.75
CA SER A 95 7.46 -14.08 -5.23
C SER A 95 7.42 -14.28 -3.72
N TYR A 96 7.69 -15.50 -3.25
CA TYR A 96 8.33 -15.72 -1.95
C TYR A 96 9.23 -16.94 -2.04
N THR A 97 10.51 -16.67 -2.27
CA THR A 97 11.63 -17.58 -2.06
C THR A 97 11.78 -17.92 -0.58
N PRO A 98 12.00 -19.20 -0.22
CA PRO A 98 12.68 -19.57 1.01
C PRO A 98 13.98 -20.29 0.65
N GLU A 99 15.11 -19.57 0.62
CA GLU A 99 16.43 -20.18 0.57
C GLU A 99 16.92 -20.59 1.98
N HIS A 100 17.14 -21.89 2.10
CA HIS A 100 18.27 -22.58 2.73
C HIS A 100 19.01 -21.95 3.94
N ARG A 101 18.62 -22.49 5.09
CA ARG A 101 19.39 -22.90 6.30
C ARG A 101 20.93 -22.83 6.23
N LEU A 102 21.57 -22.36 7.32
CA LEU A 102 22.17 -23.20 8.40
C LEU A 102 23.02 -22.34 9.35
N GLY A 103 22.83 -22.49 10.68
CA GLY A 103 23.70 -21.86 11.67
C GLY A 103 23.19 -21.98 13.11
N ARG A 104 23.34 -23.15 13.72
CA ARG A 104 22.96 -23.39 15.10
C ARG A 104 23.99 -22.75 16.04
N ARG A 105 23.71 -21.56 16.59
CA ARG A 105 24.18 -21.14 17.93
C ARG A 105 23.08 -20.33 18.63
N ARG A 106 22.69 -20.81 19.82
CA ARG A 106 21.97 -20.02 20.83
C ARG A 106 22.95 -19.02 21.44
N SER A 107 22.56 -17.74 21.53
CA SER A 107 22.60 -16.90 22.74
C SER A 107 22.45 -15.42 22.38
N GLY A 108 21.57 -14.70 23.08
CA GLY A 108 21.80 -13.28 23.40
C GLY A 108 21.11 -12.22 22.52
N HIS A 109 19.88 -11.87 22.91
CA HIS A 109 19.17 -10.60 22.80
C HIS A 109 19.71 -9.45 21.92
N ARG A 110 18.83 -9.02 20.98
CA ARG A 110 18.54 -7.64 20.49
C ARG A 110 18.42 -7.65 18.96
N ALA A 111 17.25 -7.31 18.44
CA ALA A 111 16.98 -7.28 17.01
C ALA A 111 17.47 -5.96 16.40
N ALA A 112 18.13 -6.05 15.24
CA ALA A 112 18.52 -4.93 14.40
C ALA A 112 17.27 -4.15 13.95
N GLY A 113 17.30 -2.82 14.08
CA GLY A 113 16.18 -1.92 13.78
C GLY A 113 15.82 -0.93 14.90
N PHE A 114 16.51 -0.98 16.05
CA PHE A 114 16.26 -0.11 17.21
C PHE A 114 17.29 1.03 17.36
N ASP A 115 18.04 1.36 16.30
CA ASP A 115 19.14 2.34 16.36
C ASP A 115 18.71 3.80 16.07
N PHE A 116 17.42 4.06 15.86
CA PHE A 116 16.94 5.41 15.54
C PHE A 116 16.31 6.16 16.73
N PHE A 117 16.17 5.55 17.92
CA PHE A 117 15.34 6.15 18.98
C PHE A 117 16.02 6.40 20.33
N LEU A 118 17.32 6.17 20.50
CA LEU A 118 18.02 6.49 21.75
C LEU A 118 19.38 7.12 21.45
N GLY A 119 19.52 8.39 21.83
CA GLY A 119 20.74 9.16 21.69
C GLY A 119 21.94 8.48 22.35
N SER A 120 23.08 8.59 21.66
CA SER A 120 24.38 8.10 22.09
C SER A 120 24.85 8.90 23.31
N GLY A 121 24.62 8.36 24.50
CA GLY A 121 25.18 8.84 25.77
C GLY A 121 26.49 8.11 26.06
N GLY A 122 27.59 8.86 26.06
CA GLY A 122 28.95 8.33 26.14
C GLY A 122 29.33 7.63 27.45
N ASN A 123 30.42 6.87 27.38
CA ASN A 123 31.51 6.98 28.34
C ASN A 123 32.79 6.27 27.84
N ASN A 124 33.88 7.03 27.93
CA ASN A 124 35.31 6.71 27.94
C ASN A 124 35.70 5.31 28.43
N SER A 125 36.68 4.67 27.79
CA SER A 125 38.12 4.87 28.07
C SER A 125 39.00 3.89 27.26
N ASP A 126 40.13 4.42 26.73
CA ASP A 126 41.46 3.79 26.60
C ASP A 126 41.62 2.52 25.71
N VAL A 127 42.64 2.31 24.85
CA VAL A 127 43.91 3.00 24.55
C VAL A 127 44.59 2.25 23.36
N TYR A 128 45.31 2.97 22.47
CA TYR A 128 46.39 2.59 21.50
C TYR A 128 46.20 1.37 20.55
N GLN A 129 46.63 1.30 19.27
CA GLN A 129 47.61 1.94 18.37
C GLN A 129 47.21 1.54 16.91
N LYS A 130 47.29 2.41 15.88
CA LYS A 130 48.42 2.58 14.91
C LYS A 130 48.69 1.26 14.13
N GLU A 131 48.66 1.10 12.81
CA GLU A 131 49.12 1.75 11.56
C GLU A 131 48.46 0.89 10.43
N GLY A 132 48.33 1.18 9.14
CA GLY A 132 49.10 1.97 8.18
C GLY A 132 49.01 1.23 6.82
N ASP A 133 48.99 2.02 5.74
CA ASP A 133 49.43 1.71 4.35
C ASP A 133 48.70 0.64 3.52
N GLU A 134 48.10 0.98 2.38
CA GLU A 134 48.64 1.44 1.08
C GLU A 134 48.98 0.29 0.10
N SER A 135 48.51 0.48 -1.14
CA SER A 135 49.00 -0.08 -2.42
C SER A 135 48.59 -1.48 -2.91
N SER A 136 47.66 -1.46 -3.88
CA SER A 136 47.80 -1.79 -5.32
C SER A 136 48.55 -3.05 -5.86
N THR A 137 47.92 -3.59 -6.92
CA THR A 137 48.45 -4.20 -8.18
C THR A 137 48.51 -5.74 -8.39
N LEU A 138 47.72 -6.15 -9.41
CA LEU A 138 48.00 -6.95 -10.62
C LEU A 138 48.59 -8.38 -10.56
N THR A 139 47.90 -9.32 -11.23
CA THR A 139 48.36 -10.33 -12.25
C THR A 139 47.17 -11.25 -12.55
N ASP A 140 46.56 -11.28 -13.73
CA ASP A 140 46.97 -11.79 -15.07
C ASP A 140 47.19 -13.31 -15.14
N SER A 141 46.37 -14.02 -15.93
CA SER A 141 46.70 -15.27 -16.65
C SER A 141 45.51 -15.73 -17.52
N GLU A 142 45.70 -15.56 -18.83
CA GLU A 142 44.99 -16.16 -19.97
C GLU A 142 45.22 -17.68 -20.10
N ALA A 143 44.28 -18.42 -20.70
CA ALA A 143 44.56 -19.73 -21.32
C ALA A 143 43.48 -20.11 -22.37
N ASP A 144 43.81 -19.91 -23.64
CA ASP A 144 43.14 -20.46 -24.83
C ASP A 144 43.43 -21.97 -25.00
N SER A 145 42.44 -22.73 -25.47
CA SER A 145 42.65 -23.93 -26.31
C SER A 145 41.33 -24.42 -26.96
N ASP A 146 41.29 -24.33 -28.28
CA ASP A 146 40.38 -25.05 -29.19
C ASP A 146 40.90 -26.49 -29.47
N ASP A 147 40.02 -27.48 -29.61
CA ASP A 147 39.80 -28.31 -30.82
C ASP A 147 38.86 -29.52 -30.54
N SER A 148 38.15 -29.90 -31.60
CA SER A 148 37.01 -30.78 -31.82
C SER A 148 37.16 -32.30 -31.54
N SER A 149 36.03 -32.98 -31.30
CA SER A 149 35.47 -34.04 -32.17
C SER A 149 34.48 -35.00 -31.47
N VAL A 150 33.59 -35.56 -32.30
CA VAL A 150 32.38 -36.33 -32.04
C VAL A 150 32.69 -37.81 -31.70
N ASN A 151 32.01 -38.45 -30.74
CA ASN A 151 31.11 -39.61 -30.92
C ASN A 151 30.68 -40.30 -29.58
N ASN A 152 29.46 -40.84 -29.58
CA ASN A 152 28.74 -41.53 -28.50
C ASN A 152 29.26 -42.95 -28.19
N TYR A 153 29.37 -43.33 -26.90
CA TYR A 153 28.52 -44.30 -26.17
C TYR A 153 29.14 -44.72 -24.81
N SER A 154 28.26 -44.86 -23.81
CA SER A 154 28.37 -45.69 -22.58
C SER A 154 28.63 -45.01 -21.22
N VAL A 155 27.53 -44.72 -20.51
CA VAL A 155 27.13 -45.34 -19.22
C VAL A 155 28.24 -45.59 -18.17
N LEU A 156 28.37 -44.71 -17.17
CA LEU A 156 28.01 -44.92 -15.75
C LEU A 156 28.53 -43.75 -14.85
N SER A 157 27.64 -43.25 -13.99
CA SER A 157 27.88 -42.52 -12.73
C SER A 157 28.62 -41.18 -12.73
N GLY A 158 27.91 -40.10 -12.38
CA GLY A 158 28.51 -38.85 -11.91
C GLY A 158 27.59 -37.65 -11.94
N ASN A 159 26.75 -37.52 -10.93
CA ASN A 159 25.88 -36.38 -10.63
C ASN A 159 26.64 -35.02 -10.70
N GLY A 160 26.35 -34.15 -11.68
CA GLY A 160 27.01 -32.85 -11.76
C GLY A 160 26.64 -31.89 -12.91
N GLY A 161 25.49 -32.05 -13.57
CA GLY A 161 25.15 -31.27 -14.79
C GLY A 161 24.49 -29.90 -14.56
N ASP A 162 23.96 -29.61 -13.37
CA ASP A 162 23.06 -28.46 -13.18
C ASP A 162 23.76 -27.18 -12.70
N LEU A 163 25.00 -27.27 -12.21
CA LEU A 163 25.76 -26.11 -11.75
C LEU A 163 26.41 -25.33 -12.91
N GLY A 164 26.74 -26.00 -14.02
CA GLY A 164 27.36 -25.36 -15.18
C GLY A 164 26.39 -24.49 -15.98
N LEU A 165 25.13 -24.93 -16.08
CA LEU A 165 24.06 -24.17 -16.75
C LEU A 165 23.64 -22.96 -15.90
N ASN A 166 23.54 -23.12 -14.58
CA ASN A 166 23.23 -22.02 -13.67
C ASN A 166 24.35 -20.97 -13.62
N ARG A 167 25.63 -21.38 -13.74
CA ARG A 167 26.75 -20.43 -13.82
C ARG A 167 26.69 -19.62 -15.13
N LYS A 168 26.46 -20.27 -16.27
CA LYS A 168 26.24 -19.59 -17.57
C LYS A 168 25.02 -18.67 -17.58
N MET A 169 23.95 -19.05 -16.86
CA MET A 169 22.77 -18.21 -16.70
C MET A 169 23.07 -16.96 -15.86
N GLY A 170 23.85 -17.12 -14.79
CA GLY A 170 24.33 -15.98 -14.00
C GLY A 170 25.25 -15.05 -14.78
N ASP A 171 26.17 -15.60 -15.57
CA ASP A 171 27.09 -14.81 -16.41
C ASP A 171 26.32 -13.99 -17.47
N LEU A 172 25.33 -14.61 -18.13
CA LEU A 172 24.45 -13.93 -19.09
C LEU A 172 23.53 -12.90 -18.43
N GLU A 173 23.03 -13.14 -17.21
CA GLU A 173 22.26 -12.15 -16.46
C GLU A 173 23.10 -10.92 -16.06
N ILE A 174 24.38 -11.12 -15.75
CA ILE A 174 25.32 -10.03 -15.45
C ILE A 174 25.58 -9.22 -16.72
N GLU A 175 25.89 -9.88 -17.85
CA GLU A 175 26.10 -9.21 -19.13
C GLU A 175 24.85 -8.45 -19.61
N LEU A 176 23.66 -9.00 -19.38
CA LEU A 176 22.39 -8.35 -19.71
C LEU A 176 22.10 -7.15 -18.79
N ARG A 177 22.52 -7.21 -17.52
CA ARG A 177 22.48 -6.04 -16.63
C ARG A 177 23.45 -4.95 -17.08
N ASP A 178 24.67 -5.34 -17.45
CA ASP A 178 25.74 -4.40 -17.82
C ASP A 178 25.43 -3.69 -19.15
N THR A 179 24.88 -4.42 -20.13
CA THR A 179 24.39 -3.84 -21.40
C THR A 179 23.18 -2.93 -21.19
N LYS A 180 22.28 -3.25 -20.25
CA LYS A 180 21.15 -2.41 -19.88
C LYS A 180 21.58 -1.14 -19.14
N GLU A 181 22.57 -1.23 -18.25
CA GLU A 181 23.18 -0.09 -17.56
C GLU A 181 23.88 0.83 -18.59
N ARG A 182 24.61 0.26 -19.55
CA ARG A 182 25.22 1.02 -20.67
C ARG A 182 24.19 1.72 -21.55
N LEU A 183 23.07 1.09 -21.85
CA LEU A 183 21.95 1.71 -22.58
C LEU A 183 21.32 2.86 -21.79
N ARG A 184 21.23 2.71 -20.46
CA ARG A 184 20.72 3.75 -19.57
C ARG A 184 21.68 4.93 -19.47
N MET A 185 22.99 4.69 -19.42
CA MET A 185 24.02 5.72 -19.44
C MET A 185 24.04 6.47 -20.78
N GLN A 186 23.87 5.77 -21.91
CA GLN A 186 23.69 6.41 -23.23
C GLN A 186 22.43 7.28 -23.32
N GLN A 187 21.40 6.97 -22.52
CA GLN A 187 20.15 7.73 -22.46
C GLN A 187 20.25 8.95 -21.54
N GLU A 188 21.11 8.90 -20.50
CA GLU A 188 21.39 10.03 -19.59
C GLU A 188 22.49 10.97 -20.10
N GLU A 189 23.34 10.56 -21.07
CA GLU A 189 24.42 11.39 -21.64
C GLU A 189 23.99 12.43 -22.70
N ASN A 190 22.69 12.61 -22.97
CA ASN A 190 22.21 13.70 -23.84
C ASN A 190 21.45 14.77 -23.05
N PRO A 191 22.13 15.81 -22.53
CA PRO A 191 21.48 16.97 -21.96
C PRO A 191 21.40 18.07 -23.02
N ASP A 192 20.41 18.05 -23.92
CA ASP A 192 19.89 19.31 -24.45
C ASP A 192 18.47 19.21 -25.03
N GLY A 193 17.75 20.30 -24.88
CA GLY A 193 16.29 20.35 -24.89
C GLY A 193 15.57 20.26 -26.23
N SER A 194 14.26 20.07 -26.09
CA SER A 194 13.20 20.44 -27.03
C SER A 194 13.18 19.69 -28.37
N PHE A 195 12.48 18.54 -28.41
CA PHE A 195 11.87 18.06 -29.66
C PHE A 195 10.38 17.79 -29.53
N ARG A 196 9.65 18.72 -30.15
CA ARG A 196 8.30 18.59 -30.71
C ARG A 196 8.20 17.27 -31.48
N GLY A 197 7.08 16.57 -31.31
CA GLY A 197 6.85 15.21 -31.78
C GLY A 197 7.29 14.92 -33.22
N GLU A 198 8.10 13.88 -33.34
CA GLU A 198 8.29 13.13 -34.59
C GLU A 198 7.67 11.75 -34.42
N LYS A 199 6.81 11.45 -35.38
CA LYS A 199 6.08 10.20 -35.53
C LYS A 199 7.09 9.07 -35.72
N TYR A 200 6.92 7.99 -34.97
CA TYR A 200 7.44 6.70 -35.42
C TYR A 200 6.66 6.32 -36.68
N GLU A 201 7.30 6.41 -37.84
CA GLU A 201 6.85 5.70 -39.02
C GLU A 201 6.90 4.20 -38.70
N ILE A 202 5.72 3.64 -38.47
CA ILE A 202 5.48 2.20 -38.58
C ILE A 202 5.82 1.86 -40.04
N PRO A 203 6.70 0.88 -40.33
CA PRO A 203 6.95 0.48 -41.70
C PRO A 203 5.62 0.11 -42.37
N GLU A 204 5.28 0.79 -43.48
CA GLU A 204 4.02 0.70 -44.25
C GLU A 204 3.63 -0.73 -44.67
N ASP A 205 4.49 -1.72 -44.44
CA ASP A 205 4.32 -3.13 -44.76
C ASP A 205 3.46 -3.91 -43.76
N PHE A 206 3.34 -3.48 -42.49
CA PHE A 206 2.55 -4.23 -41.50
C PHE A 206 1.04 -4.10 -41.71
N ASP A 207 0.55 -2.90 -41.99
CA ASP A 207 -0.88 -2.69 -42.26
C ASP A 207 -1.31 -3.36 -43.57
N ALA A 208 -0.44 -3.36 -44.59
CA ALA A 208 -0.65 -4.10 -45.82
C ALA A 208 -0.70 -5.62 -45.59
N ARG A 209 0.18 -6.15 -44.74
CA ARG A 209 0.23 -7.57 -44.38
C ARG A 209 -0.97 -8.01 -43.53
N ILE A 210 -1.43 -7.16 -42.61
CA ILE A 210 -2.65 -7.39 -41.83
C ILE A 210 -3.86 -7.41 -42.78
N ALA A 211 -3.98 -6.44 -43.69
CA ALA A 211 -5.06 -6.42 -44.68
C ALA A 211 -5.02 -7.66 -45.61
N GLN A 212 -3.84 -8.14 -45.97
CA GLN A 212 -3.68 -9.37 -46.74
C GLN A 212 -4.16 -10.60 -45.96
N TYR A 213 -3.76 -10.75 -44.70
CA TYR A 213 -4.24 -11.85 -43.86
C TYR A 213 -5.74 -11.78 -43.61
N GLU A 214 -6.30 -10.59 -43.40
CA GLU A 214 -7.76 -10.42 -43.27
C GLU A 214 -8.51 -10.84 -44.54
N GLN A 215 -7.97 -10.54 -45.71
CA GLN A 215 -8.56 -10.93 -47.00
C GLN A 215 -8.46 -12.45 -47.22
N GLU A 216 -7.32 -13.06 -46.91
CA GLU A 216 -7.13 -14.52 -46.98
C GLU A 216 -8.09 -15.25 -46.04
N LEU A 217 -8.29 -14.73 -44.82
CA LEU A 217 -9.20 -15.28 -43.83
C LEU A 217 -10.67 -15.15 -44.27
N ARG A 218 -11.00 -14.05 -44.98
CA ARG A 218 -12.33 -13.85 -45.59
C ARG A 218 -12.61 -14.89 -46.69
N ILE A 219 -11.65 -15.12 -47.58
CA ILE A 219 -11.76 -16.11 -48.67
C ILE A 219 -11.84 -17.53 -48.10
N ALA A 220 -11.05 -17.84 -47.06
CA ALA A 220 -11.10 -19.13 -46.39
C ALA A 220 -12.45 -19.37 -45.71
N ASN A 221 -13.01 -18.37 -45.04
CA ASN A 221 -14.34 -18.45 -44.44
C ASN A 221 -15.45 -18.62 -45.48
N GLU A 222 -15.36 -17.97 -46.64
CA GLU A 222 -16.32 -18.15 -47.72
C GLU A 222 -16.26 -19.57 -48.31
N LYS A 223 -15.05 -20.12 -48.52
CA LYS A 223 -14.86 -21.54 -48.90
C LYS A 223 -15.41 -22.50 -47.84
N LEU A 224 -15.24 -22.17 -46.56
CA LEU A 224 -15.79 -22.94 -45.46
C LEU A 224 -17.33 -22.91 -45.45
N CYS A 225 -17.96 -21.77 -45.73
CA CYS A 225 -19.41 -21.68 -45.92
C CYS A 225 -19.88 -22.53 -47.11
N ILE A 226 -19.22 -22.42 -48.28
CA ILE A 226 -19.58 -23.21 -49.47
C ILE A 226 -19.44 -24.72 -49.21
N SER A 227 -18.35 -25.15 -48.57
CA SER A 227 -18.16 -26.56 -48.20
C SER A 227 -19.16 -27.04 -47.15
N LYS A 228 -19.55 -26.19 -46.20
CA LYS A 228 -20.59 -26.48 -45.21
C LYS A 228 -21.94 -26.66 -45.90
N ASP A 229 -22.28 -25.80 -46.85
CA ASP A 229 -23.49 -25.91 -47.65
C ASP A 229 -23.48 -27.19 -48.50
N GLU A 230 -22.36 -27.52 -49.14
CA GLU A 230 -22.20 -28.79 -49.88
C GLU A 230 -22.34 -30.02 -48.96
N ILE A 231 -21.80 -29.97 -47.74
CA ILE A 231 -21.99 -31.02 -46.73
C ILE A 231 -23.48 -31.14 -46.35
N THR A 232 -24.21 -30.03 -46.18
CA THR A 232 -25.65 -30.11 -45.90
C THR A 232 -26.44 -30.66 -47.09
N ARG A 233 -26.05 -30.33 -48.32
CA ARG A 233 -26.64 -30.85 -49.55
C ARG A 233 -26.38 -32.35 -49.71
N LEU A 234 -25.13 -32.81 -49.53
CA LEU A 234 -24.77 -34.23 -49.54
C LEU A 234 -25.44 -35.00 -48.41
N LYS A 235 -25.58 -34.39 -47.23
CA LYS A 235 -26.34 -34.99 -46.11
C LYS A 235 -27.81 -35.16 -46.46
N ASN A 236 -28.41 -34.19 -47.13
CA ASN A 236 -29.78 -34.28 -47.64
C ASN A 236 -29.90 -35.33 -48.75
N ASP A 237 -28.90 -35.45 -49.64
CA ASP A 237 -28.87 -36.51 -50.65
C ASP A 237 -28.74 -37.90 -50.03
N ILE A 238 -27.87 -38.09 -49.04
CA ILE A 238 -27.77 -39.36 -48.29
C ILE A 238 -29.08 -39.65 -47.57
N GLN A 239 -29.73 -38.64 -46.98
CA GLN A 239 -31.03 -38.82 -46.34
C GLN A 239 -32.13 -39.14 -47.37
N ARG A 240 -32.08 -38.54 -48.56
CA ARG A 240 -32.96 -38.89 -49.68
C ARG A 240 -32.71 -40.31 -50.15
N TYR A 241 -31.48 -40.76 -50.35
CA TYR A 241 -31.18 -42.14 -50.72
C TYR A 241 -31.55 -43.15 -49.61
N LYS A 242 -31.39 -42.78 -48.34
CA LYS A 242 -31.91 -43.56 -47.20
C LYS A 242 -33.44 -43.60 -47.16
N SER A 243 -34.11 -42.54 -47.63
CA SER A 243 -35.58 -42.45 -47.70
C SER A 243 -36.16 -43.01 -49.01
N SER A 244 -35.33 -43.15 -50.06
CA SER A 244 -35.70 -43.48 -51.45
C SER A 244 -35.14 -44.83 -51.93
N GLY A 245 -34.51 -45.62 -51.07
CA GLY A 245 -33.77 -46.82 -51.47
C GLY A 245 -34.11 -48.07 -50.67
N PHE A 246 -35.11 -48.81 -51.16
CA PHE A 246 -35.16 -50.27 -51.17
C PHE A 246 -35.16 -51.03 -49.82
N SER A 247 -36.30 -51.03 -49.13
CA SER A 247 -36.66 -52.13 -48.22
C SER A 247 -38.17 -52.34 -48.01
N ASN A 248 -39.04 -51.81 -48.88
CA ASN A 248 -40.49 -51.97 -48.72
C ASN A 248 -41.15 -52.63 -49.94
N ASP A 249 -40.41 -53.50 -50.61
CA ASP A 249 -40.97 -54.55 -51.47
C ASP A 249 -40.62 -55.91 -50.82
N LEU A 250 -41.08 -56.06 -49.58
CA LEU A 250 -41.12 -57.33 -48.87
C LEU A 250 -42.60 -57.67 -48.66
N HIS A 251 -42.97 -58.87 -49.06
CA HIS A 251 -43.90 -59.70 -48.30
C HIS A 251 -45.35 -59.20 -48.14
N SER A 252 -46.09 -59.07 -49.25
CA SER A 252 -47.56 -59.13 -49.22
C SER A 252 -48.15 -60.23 -50.10
N GLU A 253 -47.41 -61.30 -50.35
CA GLU A 253 -47.96 -62.47 -51.06
C GLU A 253 -47.30 -63.79 -50.59
N LEU A 254 -47.40 -64.12 -49.30
CA LEU A 254 -47.50 -65.52 -48.84
C LEU A 254 -47.85 -65.55 -47.35
N GLY A 255 -49.13 -65.50 -47.03
CA GLY A 255 -49.59 -65.38 -45.65
C GLY A 255 -51.05 -65.77 -45.43
N SER A 256 -51.50 -66.89 -46.01
CA SER A 256 -52.69 -67.59 -45.53
C SER A 256 -52.71 -69.03 -46.05
N PHE A 257 -52.28 -69.99 -45.24
CA PHE A 257 -52.91 -71.31 -45.18
C PHE A 257 -52.47 -72.01 -43.87
N THR A 258 -53.37 -71.88 -42.89
CA THR A 258 -53.72 -72.86 -41.86
C THR A 258 -52.70 -73.95 -41.52
N GLN A 259 -52.15 -73.85 -40.32
CA GLN A 259 -51.70 -74.98 -39.54
C GLN A 259 -52.80 -75.34 -38.54
N GLU A 260 -53.73 -76.20 -38.95
CA GLU A 260 -54.55 -77.02 -38.05
C GLU A 260 -54.57 -78.45 -38.58
N ASP A 261 -54.54 -79.39 -37.64
CA ASP A 261 -54.83 -80.83 -37.77
C ASP A 261 -53.72 -81.79 -38.24
N VAL A 262 -52.84 -82.01 -37.26
CA VAL A 262 -52.44 -83.31 -36.71
C VAL A 262 -53.42 -84.49 -36.97
N LYS A 263 -52.85 -85.64 -37.35
CA LYS A 263 -53.41 -87.03 -37.42
C LYS A 263 -54.15 -87.40 -38.70
N THR A 264 -53.48 -88.19 -39.54
CA THR A 264 -53.84 -89.60 -39.86
C THR A 264 -53.26 -89.95 -41.22
N ARG A 265 -52.30 -90.88 -41.25
CA ARG A 265 -52.15 -91.93 -42.27
C ARG A 265 -50.77 -92.54 -42.13
N ASP A 266 -50.67 -93.41 -41.14
CA ASP A 266 -49.89 -94.63 -41.24
C ASP A 266 -50.56 -95.65 -40.32
N SER A 267 -50.97 -96.77 -40.92
CA SER A 267 -51.62 -97.97 -40.33
C SER A 267 -53.15 -97.97 -40.29
N GLU A 268 -53.79 -98.55 -41.33
CA GLU A 268 -54.86 -99.52 -41.08
C GLU A 268 -54.91 -100.56 -42.21
N LEU A 269 -54.91 -101.82 -41.79
CA LEU A 269 -55.08 -103.03 -42.57
C LEU A 269 -56.58 -103.38 -42.64
N ASP A 270 -56.92 -104.15 -43.68
CA ASP A 270 -57.89 -105.25 -43.70
C ASP A 270 -59.37 -105.03 -44.08
N LEU A 271 -59.81 -106.00 -44.90
CA LEU A 271 -61.16 -106.40 -45.32
C LEU A 271 -61.91 -105.52 -46.34
N GLU A 272 -61.90 -105.94 -47.61
CA GLU A 272 -63.14 -106.48 -48.19
C GLU A 272 -62.79 -107.45 -49.33
N MET A 273 -63.20 -108.68 -49.09
CA MET A 273 -63.08 -109.85 -49.93
C MET A 273 -64.33 -109.95 -50.82
N ASN A 274 -64.13 -110.36 -52.07
CA ASN A 274 -65.10 -111.04 -52.95
C ASN A 274 -66.42 -110.33 -53.31
N ARG A 275 -66.49 -109.93 -54.59
CA ARG A 275 -67.57 -110.23 -55.56
C ARG A 275 -67.21 -109.47 -56.86
N SER A 276 -67.03 -110.05 -58.02
CA SER A 276 -67.60 -111.28 -58.56
C SER A 276 -66.86 -111.67 -59.84
N SER A 277 -66.83 -112.98 -60.07
CA SER A 277 -67.20 -113.69 -61.31
C SER A 277 -66.60 -113.21 -62.65
N GLU A 278 -65.77 -114.05 -63.28
CA GLU A 278 -66.23 -115.01 -64.30
C GLU A 278 -66.34 -114.31 -65.66
N ILE A 279 -65.52 -114.65 -66.65
CA ILE A 279 -65.78 -115.79 -67.54
C ILE A 279 -64.52 -116.65 -67.72
N HIS A 280 -64.64 -117.92 -67.30
CA HIS A 280 -64.11 -119.05 -68.04
C HIS A 280 -65.06 -119.38 -69.19
N LYS A 281 -64.57 -119.68 -70.40
CA LYS A 281 -65.02 -120.90 -71.07
C LYS A 281 -64.03 -121.39 -72.11
N GLN A 282 -63.62 -122.61 -71.83
CA GLN A 282 -62.78 -123.52 -72.58
C GLN A 282 -63.59 -124.19 -73.69
N VAL A 283 -62.89 -124.69 -74.71
CA VAL A 283 -63.11 -125.95 -75.47
C VAL A 283 -64.54 -126.41 -75.71
N GLY A 284 -64.76 -126.89 -76.93
CA GLY A 284 -65.64 -128.05 -77.14
C GLY A 284 -66.64 -127.78 -78.23
N GLU A 285 -66.38 -128.24 -79.44
CA GLU A 285 -66.54 -129.63 -79.84
C GLU A 285 -67.91 -129.90 -80.46
N SER A 286 -67.82 -130.78 -81.46
CA SER A 286 -68.87 -131.69 -81.89
C SER A 286 -69.98 -131.11 -82.77
N TYR A 287 -69.76 -131.32 -84.07
CA TYR A 287 -70.66 -132.11 -84.91
C TYR A 287 -71.77 -132.84 -84.15
N PRO A 288 -72.97 -132.86 -84.72
CA PRO A 288 -73.50 -134.15 -85.17
C PRO A 288 -74.26 -133.96 -86.50
N LYS A 289 -74.44 -134.92 -87.40
CA LYS A 289 -74.64 -136.36 -87.24
C LYS A 289 -74.80 -136.95 -88.66
N VAL A 290 -74.46 -138.24 -88.83
CA VAL A 290 -74.98 -139.18 -89.87
C VAL A 290 -74.49 -138.88 -91.32
N LEU A 291 -73.66 -139.66 -92.03
CA LEU A 291 -73.16 -141.04 -91.97
C LEU A 291 -71.74 -141.06 -92.59
N ASP A 292 -70.88 -141.94 -92.06
CA ASP A 292 -69.64 -142.52 -92.62
C ASP A 292 -68.45 -142.40 -91.65
N ARG A 293 -68.10 -143.52 -91.00
CA ARG A 293 -67.33 -143.59 -89.73
C ARG A 293 -65.81 -143.59 -89.91
N ASP A 294 -65.28 -143.77 -91.11
CA ASP A 294 -63.84 -144.04 -91.28
C ASP A 294 -62.99 -142.80 -91.58
N GLY A 295 -63.59 -141.68 -92.00
CA GLY A 295 -62.86 -140.44 -92.29
C GLY A 295 -62.44 -139.62 -91.05
N LYS A 296 -63.20 -139.68 -89.95
CA LYS A 296 -63.02 -138.82 -88.76
C LYS A 296 -61.85 -139.24 -87.85
N ILE A 297 -61.53 -140.53 -87.82
CA ILE A 297 -60.45 -141.05 -86.96
C ILE A 297 -59.09 -140.60 -87.49
N LYS A 298 -58.92 -140.49 -88.82
CA LYS A 298 -57.65 -140.04 -89.42
C LYS A 298 -57.34 -138.55 -89.16
N ALA A 299 -58.35 -137.68 -89.12
CA ALA A 299 -58.13 -136.24 -88.89
C ALA A 299 -57.70 -135.91 -87.44
N LEU A 300 -58.29 -136.56 -86.44
CA LEU A 300 -57.97 -136.34 -85.03
C LEU A 300 -56.58 -136.88 -84.63
N VAL A 301 -56.15 -137.98 -85.25
CA VAL A 301 -54.80 -138.53 -85.04
C VAL A 301 -53.72 -137.55 -85.54
N GLU A 302 -53.98 -136.87 -86.66
CA GLU A 302 -53.00 -135.95 -87.24
C GLU A 302 -52.95 -134.59 -86.52
N GLU A 303 -54.07 -134.11 -85.97
CA GLU A 303 -54.07 -132.94 -85.07
C GLU A 303 -53.34 -133.20 -83.75
N LEU A 304 -53.52 -134.39 -83.15
CA LEU A 304 -52.77 -134.78 -81.94
C LEU A 304 -51.26 -134.85 -82.20
N ARG A 305 -50.84 -135.26 -83.40
CA ARG A 305 -49.43 -135.28 -83.80
C ARG A 305 -48.83 -133.87 -83.88
N ILE A 306 -49.56 -132.92 -84.47
CA ILE A 306 -49.12 -131.52 -84.61
C ILE A 306 -49.06 -130.82 -83.24
N ASN A 307 -50.07 -131.03 -82.39
CA ASN A 307 -50.09 -130.40 -81.06
C ASN A 307 -49.02 -130.98 -80.13
N LYS A 308 -48.69 -132.28 -80.24
CA LYS A 308 -47.55 -132.87 -79.53
C LYS A 308 -46.22 -132.23 -79.95
N GLY A 309 -46.05 -131.94 -81.23
CA GLY A 309 -44.87 -131.21 -81.74
C GLY A 309 -44.77 -129.80 -81.15
N LYS A 310 -45.86 -129.01 -81.20
CA LYS A 310 -45.89 -127.64 -80.64
C LYS A 310 -45.65 -127.60 -79.13
N LEU A 311 -46.23 -128.54 -78.39
CA LEU A 311 -46.00 -128.64 -76.95
C LEU A 311 -44.52 -128.91 -76.67
N GLN A 312 -43.92 -129.84 -77.39
CA GLN A 312 -42.51 -130.17 -77.24
C GLN A 312 -41.58 -129.00 -77.61
N ASP A 313 -41.94 -128.17 -78.59
CA ASP A 313 -41.18 -126.97 -78.93
C ASP A 313 -41.34 -125.85 -77.89
N SER A 314 -42.53 -125.68 -77.31
CA SER A 314 -42.75 -124.75 -76.20
C SER A 314 -42.04 -125.18 -74.91
N GLU A 315 -41.95 -126.49 -74.64
CA GLU A 315 -41.19 -127.03 -73.52
C GLU A 315 -39.69 -126.77 -73.68
N LYS A 316 -39.15 -126.94 -74.89
CA LYS A 316 -37.75 -126.59 -75.20
C LYS A 316 -37.48 -125.10 -75.04
N GLU A 317 -38.44 -124.25 -75.40
CA GLU A 317 -38.30 -122.80 -75.28
C GLU A 317 -38.35 -122.33 -73.82
N ILE A 318 -39.24 -122.90 -73.01
CA ILE A 318 -39.27 -122.63 -71.56
C ILE A 318 -37.97 -123.11 -70.90
N ALA A 319 -37.42 -124.25 -71.33
CA ALA A 319 -36.13 -124.72 -70.83
C ALA A 319 -35.00 -123.76 -71.19
N ARG A 320 -34.98 -123.20 -72.41
CA ARG A 320 -34.00 -122.19 -72.83
C ARG A 320 -34.12 -120.90 -72.02
N LEU A 321 -35.31 -120.32 -71.89
CA LEU A 321 -35.52 -119.09 -71.11
C LEU A 321 -35.22 -119.27 -69.62
N LYS A 322 -35.49 -120.45 -69.05
CA LYS A 322 -35.09 -120.77 -67.68
C LYS A 322 -33.57 -120.85 -67.53
N HIS A 323 -32.90 -121.51 -68.48
CA HIS A 323 -31.44 -121.59 -68.46
C HIS A 323 -30.80 -120.22 -68.66
N GLU A 324 -31.37 -119.37 -69.52
CA GLU A 324 -30.90 -117.99 -69.75
C GLU A 324 -31.14 -117.10 -68.53
N LEU A 325 -32.28 -117.25 -67.84
CA LEU A 325 -32.55 -116.53 -66.59
C LEU A 325 -31.62 -116.98 -65.46
N GLU A 326 -31.35 -118.28 -65.35
CA GLU A 326 -30.42 -118.80 -64.35
C GLU A 326 -28.98 -118.41 -64.68
N SER A 327 -28.59 -118.48 -65.96
CA SER A 327 -27.30 -118.00 -66.48
C SER A 327 -27.12 -116.49 -66.25
N ASN A 328 -28.17 -115.69 -66.41
CA ASN A 328 -28.15 -114.25 -66.14
C ASN A 328 -28.12 -113.95 -64.64
N LYS A 329 -28.77 -114.75 -63.79
CA LYS A 329 -28.63 -114.65 -62.32
C LYS A 329 -27.25 -115.08 -61.82
N SER A 330 -26.65 -116.08 -62.45
CA SER A 330 -25.29 -116.54 -62.17
C SER A 330 -24.21 -115.76 -62.93
N SER A 331 -24.60 -114.85 -63.83
CA SER A 331 -23.69 -114.02 -64.60
C SER A 331 -22.87 -113.14 -63.67
N GLU A 332 -21.57 -113.04 -63.98
CA GLU A 332 -20.65 -112.14 -63.28
C GLU A 332 -21.13 -110.68 -63.32
N ASP A 333 -21.85 -110.28 -64.38
CA ASP A 333 -22.43 -108.93 -64.51
C ASP A 333 -23.49 -108.64 -63.43
N THR A 334 -24.36 -109.61 -63.14
CA THR A 334 -25.41 -109.45 -62.10
C THR A 334 -24.79 -109.39 -60.71
N ARG A 335 -23.74 -110.19 -60.44
CA ARG A 335 -22.98 -110.09 -59.19
C ARG A 335 -22.23 -108.77 -59.07
N HIS A 336 -21.59 -108.30 -60.14
CA HIS A 336 -20.86 -107.04 -60.15
C HIS A 336 -21.79 -105.84 -59.91
N LEU A 337 -22.98 -105.83 -60.53
CA LEU A 337 -24.01 -104.82 -60.26
C LEU A 337 -24.50 -104.89 -58.81
N GLN A 338 -24.61 -106.09 -58.23
CA GLN A 338 -25.00 -106.27 -56.84
C GLN A 338 -23.91 -105.77 -55.85
N ASP A 339 -22.64 -106.03 -56.14
CA ASP A 339 -21.50 -105.52 -55.37
C ASP A 339 -21.36 -104.00 -55.50
N GLN A 340 -21.55 -103.44 -56.71
CA GLN A 340 -21.62 -101.99 -56.91
C GLN A 340 -22.78 -101.36 -56.13
N LEU A 341 -23.93 -102.03 -56.09
CA LEU A 341 -25.09 -101.56 -55.34
C LEU A 341 -24.84 -101.66 -53.83
N GLU A 342 -24.11 -102.66 -53.36
CA GLU A 342 -23.68 -102.76 -51.97
C GLU A 342 -22.63 -101.70 -51.61
N LEU A 343 -21.68 -101.41 -52.51
CA LEU A 343 -20.70 -100.34 -52.37
C LEU A 343 -21.38 -98.96 -52.33
N ALA A 344 -22.30 -98.69 -53.26
CA ALA A 344 -23.11 -97.48 -53.27
C ALA A 344 -23.98 -97.35 -52.00
N ARG A 345 -24.51 -98.46 -51.46
CA ARG A 345 -25.22 -98.47 -50.17
C ARG A 345 -24.30 -98.13 -49.00
N LYS A 346 -23.07 -98.66 -48.99
CA LYS A 346 -22.04 -98.33 -47.98
C LYS A 346 -21.61 -96.86 -48.11
N GLU A 347 -21.39 -96.37 -49.31
CA GLU A 347 -21.10 -94.95 -49.54
C GLU A 347 -22.28 -94.07 -49.07
N THR A 348 -23.51 -94.42 -49.42
CA THR A 348 -24.72 -93.74 -48.93
C THR A 348 -24.79 -93.73 -47.41
N SER A 349 -24.45 -94.83 -46.74
CA SER A 349 -24.44 -94.88 -45.28
C SER A 349 -23.34 -93.99 -44.67
N THR A 350 -22.14 -93.94 -45.27
CA THR A 350 -21.07 -93.03 -44.84
C THR A 350 -21.39 -91.56 -45.08
N TRP A 351 -22.02 -91.21 -46.21
CA TRP A 351 -22.48 -89.85 -46.47
C TRP A 351 -23.62 -89.47 -45.53
N LYS A 352 -24.49 -90.42 -45.17
CA LYS A 352 -25.54 -90.20 -44.18
C LYS A 352 -24.97 -89.92 -42.79
N THR A 353 -23.91 -90.61 -42.36
CA THR A 353 -23.26 -90.31 -41.07
C THR A 353 -22.56 -88.96 -41.10
N LYS A 354 -21.84 -88.62 -42.17
CA LYS A 354 -21.23 -87.29 -42.37
C LYS A 354 -22.27 -86.16 -42.38
N LEU A 355 -23.38 -86.33 -43.08
CA LEU A 355 -24.49 -85.37 -43.08
C LEU A 355 -25.05 -85.19 -41.67
N ASN A 356 -25.19 -86.28 -40.90
CA ASN A 356 -25.64 -86.21 -39.53
C ASN A 356 -24.64 -85.51 -38.60
N THR A 357 -23.31 -85.65 -38.82
CA THR A 357 -22.31 -84.90 -38.05
C THR A 357 -22.35 -83.42 -38.38
N GLU A 358 -22.40 -83.06 -39.66
CA GLU A 358 -22.52 -81.65 -40.09
C GLU A 358 -23.80 -81.00 -39.56
N LYS A 359 -24.93 -81.72 -39.58
CA LYS A 359 -26.19 -81.24 -38.99
C LYS A 359 -26.08 -80.91 -37.50
N ARG A 360 -25.30 -81.70 -36.74
CA ARG A 360 -25.02 -81.41 -35.32
C ARG A 360 -24.14 -80.18 -35.16
N GLU A 361 -23.12 -80.00 -35.98
CA GLU A 361 -22.27 -78.80 -35.95
C GLU A 361 -23.05 -77.53 -36.33
N VAL A 362 -23.89 -77.59 -37.36
CA VAL A 362 -24.82 -76.50 -37.71
C VAL A 362 -25.72 -76.15 -36.51
N SER A 363 -26.23 -77.16 -35.79
CA SER A 363 -27.05 -76.93 -34.59
C SER A 363 -26.27 -76.22 -33.48
N LYS A 364 -25.00 -76.60 -33.24
CA LYS A 364 -24.12 -75.91 -32.26
C LYS A 364 -23.81 -74.47 -32.67
N LEU A 365 -23.57 -74.24 -33.96
CA LEU A 365 -23.34 -72.89 -34.48
C LEU A 365 -24.59 -72.02 -34.35
N GLN A 366 -25.77 -72.59 -34.63
CA GLN A 366 -27.04 -71.89 -34.48
C GLN A 366 -27.33 -71.54 -33.01
N GLU A 367 -26.98 -72.41 -32.08
CA GLU A 367 -27.03 -72.11 -30.64
C GLU A 367 -26.06 -70.98 -30.27
N ARG A 368 -24.82 -71.02 -30.79
CA ARG A 368 -23.83 -69.95 -30.57
C ARG A 368 -24.29 -68.61 -31.12
N ILE A 369 -24.89 -68.59 -32.32
CA ILE A 369 -25.49 -67.39 -32.90
C ILE A 369 -26.61 -66.88 -32.00
N SER A 370 -27.46 -67.76 -31.48
CA SER A 370 -28.56 -67.37 -30.59
C SER A 370 -28.04 -66.74 -29.28
N ARG A 371 -27.00 -67.30 -28.68
CA ARG A 371 -26.34 -66.73 -27.49
C ARG A 371 -25.70 -65.37 -27.78
N LEU A 372 -24.98 -65.24 -28.90
CA LEU A 372 -24.38 -63.97 -29.30
C LEU A 372 -25.44 -62.90 -29.59
N LYS A 373 -26.57 -63.29 -30.19
CA LYS A 373 -27.69 -62.39 -30.45
C LYS A 373 -28.32 -61.87 -29.16
N ALA A 374 -28.52 -62.74 -28.17
CA ALA A 374 -29.00 -62.33 -26.85
C ALA A 374 -28.00 -61.37 -26.18
N SER A 375 -26.71 -61.71 -26.17
CA SER A 375 -25.67 -60.85 -25.59
C SER A 375 -25.56 -59.49 -26.29
N LEU A 376 -25.73 -59.43 -27.62
CA LEU A 376 -25.77 -58.15 -28.35
C LEU A 376 -26.97 -57.32 -27.93
N SER A 377 -28.15 -57.93 -27.79
CA SER A 377 -29.35 -57.26 -27.29
C SER A 377 -29.14 -56.69 -25.88
N ASP A 378 -28.49 -57.45 -24.98
CA ASP A 378 -28.19 -56.99 -23.62
C ASP A 378 -27.25 -55.78 -23.64
N ARG A 379 -26.21 -55.81 -24.48
CA ARG A 379 -25.31 -54.66 -24.68
C ARG A 379 -26.01 -53.47 -25.29
N GLU A 380 -26.96 -53.67 -26.20
CA GLU A 380 -27.78 -52.58 -26.73
C GLU A 380 -28.67 -51.94 -25.66
N HIS A 381 -29.20 -52.73 -24.72
CA HIS A 381 -29.92 -52.19 -23.56
C HIS A 381 -28.98 -51.39 -22.64
N GLU A 382 -27.81 -51.94 -22.29
CA GLU A 382 -26.79 -51.26 -21.48
C GLU A 382 -26.38 -49.91 -22.10
N ILE A 383 -26.14 -49.87 -23.42
CA ILE A 383 -25.83 -48.62 -24.13
C ILE A 383 -26.97 -47.61 -24.05
N ARG A 384 -28.24 -48.06 -24.14
CA ARG A 384 -29.40 -47.18 -24.02
C ARG A 384 -29.50 -46.59 -22.60
N ASP A 385 -29.32 -47.42 -21.58
CA ASP A 385 -29.40 -46.99 -20.19
C ASP A 385 -28.28 -46.00 -19.85
N LEU A 386 -27.03 -46.32 -20.22
CA LEU A 386 -25.90 -45.40 -20.07
C LEU A 386 -26.10 -44.08 -20.81
N LYS A 387 -26.69 -44.11 -22.01
CA LYS A 387 -26.99 -42.89 -22.77
C LYS A 387 -28.02 -42.02 -22.05
N LEU A 388 -29.02 -42.64 -21.42
CA LEU A 388 -30.03 -41.95 -20.63
C LEU A 388 -29.40 -41.33 -19.37
N GLU A 389 -28.57 -42.09 -18.64
CA GLU A 389 -27.82 -41.57 -17.49
C GLU A 389 -26.91 -40.39 -17.85
N VAL A 390 -26.23 -40.45 -18.99
CA VAL A 390 -25.40 -39.33 -19.49
C VAL A 390 -26.27 -38.11 -19.80
N SER A 391 -27.42 -38.27 -20.47
CA SER A 391 -28.33 -37.14 -20.72
C SER A 391 -28.86 -36.53 -19.42
N ASP A 392 -29.20 -37.36 -18.43
CA ASP A 392 -29.69 -36.94 -17.11
C ASP A 392 -28.60 -36.19 -16.31
N ALA A 393 -27.33 -36.62 -16.46
CA ALA A 393 -26.17 -35.94 -15.88
C ALA A 393 -25.89 -34.60 -16.59
N GLU A 394 -25.95 -34.56 -17.91
CA GLU A 394 -25.82 -33.33 -18.70
C GLU A 394 -26.88 -32.31 -18.28
N GLU A 395 -28.14 -32.72 -18.17
CA GLU A 395 -29.26 -31.85 -17.78
C GLU A 395 -29.08 -31.23 -16.39
N LYS A 396 -28.38 -31.92 -15.46
CA LYS A 396 -28.03 -31.38 -14.12
C LYS A 396 -26.84 -30.44 -14.16
N ILE A 397 -25.81 -30.76 -14.95
CA ILE A 397 -24.57 -29.96 -15.01
C ILE A 397 -24.77 -28.64 -15.75
N PHE A 398 -25.59 -28.60 -16.80
CA PHE A 398 -25.84 -27.38 -17.58
C PHE A 398 -26.38 -26.18 -16.75
N PRO A 399 -27.42 -26.32 -15.91
CA PRO A 399 -27.91 -25.22 -15.09
C PRO A 399 -26.90 -24.81 -14.02
N GLU A 400 -26.17 -25.75 -13.41
CA GLU A 400 -25.09 -25.44 -12.47
C GLU A 400 -23.99 -24.62 -13.14
N LYS A 401 -23.54 -25.03 -14.34
CA LYS A 401 -22.56 -24.28 -15.14
C LYS A 401 -23.06 -22.88 -15.50
N ARG A 402 -24.36 -22.74 -15.81
CA ARG A 402 -24.98 -21.44 -16.08
C ARG A 402 -25.00 -20.56 -14.83
N ASN A 403 -25.34 -21.12 -13.69
CA ASN A 403 -25.37 -20.42 -12.41
C ASN A 403 -23.97 -19.96 -11.99
N LEU A 404 -22.98 -20.84 -12.04
CA LEU A 404 -21.59 -20.51 -11.77
C LEU A 404 -21.08 -19.40 -12.70
N LYS A 405 -21.43 -19.44 -13.99
CA LYS A 405 -21.09 -18.37 -14.93
C LYS A 405 -21.73 -17.03 -14.53
N ALA A 406 -23.00 -17.05 -14.10
CA ALA A 406 -23.69 -15.85 -13.64
C ALA A 406 -23.08 -15.29 -12.34
N GLU A 407 -22.72 -16.15 -11.39
CA GLU A 407 -22.01 -15.75 -10.16
C GLU A 407 -20.62 -15.19 -10.46
N MET A 408 -19.87 -15.81 -11.37
CA MET A 408 -18.59 -15.27 -11.84
C MET A 408 -18.75 -13.87 -12.45
N SER A 409 -19.77 -13.65 -13.27
CA SER A 409 -20.06 -12.31 -13.83
C SER A 409 -20.37 -11.29 -12.75
N LYS A 410 -21.21 -11.64 -11.75
CA LYS A 410 -21.53 -10.75 -10.61
C LYS A 410 -20.29 -10.39 -9.79
N LEU A 411 -19.47 -11.39 -9.46
CA LEU A 411 -18.23 -11.16 -8.70
C LEU A 411 -17.24 -10.29 -9.48
N LEU A 412 -17.19 -10.44 -10.81
CA LEU A 412 -16.34 -9.61 -11.66
C LEU A 412 -16.84 -8.15 -11.69
N GLU A 413 -18.16 -7.93 -11.79
CA GLU A 413 -18.76 -6.60 -11.67
C GLU A 413 -18.47 -5.97 -10.29
N GLU A 414 -18.66 -6.72 -9.20
CA GLU A 414 -18.34 -6.25 -7.85
C GLU A 414 -16.86 -5.90 -7.69
N ARG A 415 -15.96 -6.73 -8.22
CA ARG A 415 -14.53 -6.46 -8.24
C ARG A 415 -14.24 -5.14 -8.96
N THR A 416 -14.82 -4.92 -10.15
CA THR A 416 -14.60 -3.66 -10.90
C THR A 416 -15.14 -2.45 -10.16
N ARG A 417 -16.27 -2.57 -9.45
CA ARG A 417 -16.81 -1.50 -8.60
C ARG A 417 -15.86 -1.17 -7.46
N LEU A 418 -15.41 -2.18 -6.72
CA LEU A 418 -14.48 -1.99 -5.59
C LEU A 418 -13.12 -1.44 -6.04
N GLU A 419 -12.62 -1.87 -7.20
CA GLU A 419 -11.41 -1.28 -7.80
C GLU A 419 -11.62 0.20 -8.17
N GLY A 420 -12.83 0.58 -8.61
CA GLY A 420 -13.21 1.97 -8.83
C GLY A 420 -13.19 2.79 -7.54
N GLU A 421 -13.84 2.30 -6.49
CA GLU A 421 -13.85 2.93 -5.17
C GLU A 421 -12.42 3.06 -4.59
N LEU A 422 -11.59 2.04 -4.76
CA LEU A 422 -10.19 2.09 -4.33
C LEU A 422 -9.42 3.21 -5.04
N ARG A 423 -9.56 3.35 -6.37
CA ARG A 423 -8.94 4.44 -7.14
C ARG A 423 -9.41 5.82 -6.67
N GLU A 424 -10.69 5.96 -6.30
CA GLU A 424 -11.20 7.22 -5.73
C GLU A 424 -10.56 7.52 -4.37
N TRP A 425 -10.45 6.54 -3.48
CA TRP A 425 -9.80 6.70 -2.18
C TRP A 425 -8.30 6.98 -2.30
N GLU A 426 -7.61 6.36 -3.25
CA GLU A 426 -6.22 6.67 -3.58
C GLU A 426 -6.07 8.12 -4.08
N SER A 427 -7.02 8.60 -4.88
CA SER A 427 -7.02 9.99 -5.37
C SER A 427 -7.29 10.97 -4.23
N ARG A 428 -8.22 10.67 -3.31
CA ARG A 428 -8.46 11.47 -2.10
C ARG A 428 -7.25 11.50 -1.18
N THR A 429 -6.58 10.35 -1.00
CA THR A 429 -5.33 10.27 -0.23
C THR A 429 -4.26 11.16 -0.82
N ARG A 430 -4.03 11.11 -2.14
CA ARG A 430 -3.08 11.98 -2.85
C ARG A 430 -3.39 13.46 -2.66
N LEU A 431 -4.67 13.86 -2.76
CA LEU A 431 -5.09 15.25 -2.54
C LEU A 431 -4.81 15.72 -1.11
N LEU A 432 -5.12 14.89 -0.11
CA LEU A 432 -4.83 15.21 1.29
C LEU A 432 -3.33 15.26 1.57
N GLU A 433 -2.53 14.40 0.93
CA GLU A 433 -1.07 14.46 1.01
C GLU A 433 -0.51 15.75 0.40
N ASP A 434 -1.06 16.21 -0.71
CA ASP A 434 -0.72 17.51 -1.33
C ASP A 434 -1.08 18.68 -0.40
N GLU A 435 -2.28 18.67 0.20
CA GLU A 435 -2.70 19.68 1.18
C GLU A 435 -1.79 19.70 2.41
N ILE A 436 -1.43 18.52 2.95
CA ILE A 436 -0.48 18.42 4.06
C ILE A 436 0.89 18.98 3.66
N ARG A 437 1.37 18.69 2.45
CA ARG A 437 2.63 19.26 1.93
C ARG A 437 2.55 20.78 1.84
N LYS A 438 1.44 21.33 1.33
CA LYS A 438 1.22 22.78 1.24
C LYS A 438 1.21 23.44 2.61
N VAL A 439 0.43 22.92 3.56
CA VAL A 439 0.35 23.46 4.92
C VAL A 439 1.71 23.39 5.62
N LYS A 440 2.48 22.31 5.42
CA LYS A 440 3.85 22.21 5.95
C LYS A 440 4.77 23.28 5.37
N ALA A 441 4.69 23.57 4.07
CA ALA A 441 5.47 24.63 3.45
C ALA A 441 5.10 26.01 4.02
N GLU A 442 3.80 26.34 4.07
CA GLU A 442 3.31 27.59 4.65
C GLU A 442 3.73 27.76 6.12
N LYS A 443 3.70 26.67 6.90
CA LYS A 443 4.20 26.66 8.27
C LYS A 443 5.69 26.98 8.34
N MET A 444 6.52 26.34 7.52
CA MET A 444 7.97 26.61 7.50
C MET A 444 8.26 28.06 7.13
N GLU A 445 7.56 28.62 6.14
CA GLU A 445 7.70 30.04 5.78
C GLU A 445 7.29 30.99 6.92
N MET A 446 6.21 30.67 7.64
CA MET A 446 5.79 31.44 8.82
C MET A 446 6.83 31.36 9.94
N GLU A 447 7.37 30.18 10.22
CA GLU A 447 8.42 29.97 11.22
C GLU A 447 9.70 30.74 10.86
N GLU A 448 10.09 30.75 9.59
CA GLU A 448 11.23 31.53 9.11
C GLU A 448 11.00 33.04 9.28
N ARG A 449 9.82 33.55 8.90
CA ARG A 449 9.46 34.96 9.10
C ARG A 449 9.53 35.38 10.58
N LEU A 450 8.95 34.57 11.47
CA LEU A 450 8.98 34.84 12.90
C LEU A 450 10.41 34.77 13.45
N THR A 451 11.23 33.83 12.96
CA THR A 451 12.63 33.73 13.37
C THR A 451 13.42 34.97 12.96
N ILE A 452 13.19 35.48 11.74
CA ILE A 452 13.79 36.73 11.27
C ILE A 452 13.35 37.92 12.15
N GLU A 453 12.05 38.06 12.44
CA GLU A 453 11.51 39.14 13.27
C GLU A 453 12.06 39.09 14.71
N ILE A 454 12.14 37.89 15.31
CA ILE A 454 12.76 37.69 16.62
C ILE A 454 14.22 38.15 16.62
N ASN A 455 14.98 37.83 15.57
CA ASN A 455 16.37 38.24 15.47
C ASN A 455 16.51 39.75 15.28
N GLN A 456 15.61 40.39 14.52
CA GLN A 456 15.57 41.85 14.39
C GLN A 456 15.26 42.52 15.73
N LEU A 457 14.24 42.06 16.46
CA LEU A 457 13.89 42.61 17.78
C LEU A 457 15.01 42.40 18.79
N LYS A 458 15.72 41.26 18.75
CA LYS A 458 16.92 41.05 19.58
C LYS A 458 18.02 42.06 19.27
N ALA A 459 18.28 42.34 17.99
CA ALA A 459 19.24 43.36 17.60
C ALA A 459 18.83 44.75 18.09
N GLU A 460 17.55 45.13 17.94
CA GLU A 460 17.03 46.41 18.43
C GLU A 460 17.14 46.52 19.97
N ILE A 461 16.89 45.43 20.71
CA ILE A 461 17.07 45.42 22.18
C ILE A 461 18.53 45.68 22.55
N VAL A 462 19.49 45.09 21.83
CA VAL A 462 20.92 45.33 22.06
C VAL A 462 21.28 46.79 21.77
N GLU A 463 20.86 47.33 20.62
CA GLU A 463 21.10 48.73 20.26
C GLU A 463 20.50 49.71 21.27
N ARG A 464 19.27 49.45 21.74
CA ARG A 464 18.64 50.24 22.81
C ARG A 464 19.39 50.11 24.12
N GLY A 465 19.91 48.92 24.43
CA GLY A 465 20.79 48.67 25.57
C GLY A 465 22.02 49.58 25.53
N ASP A 466 22.73 49.60 24.39
CA ASP A 466 23.91 50.46 24.18
C ASP A 466 23.55 51.95 24.30
N CYS A 467 22.41 52.38 23.76
CA CYS A 467 21.92 53.75 23.90
C CYS A 467 21.68 54.13 25.36
N ILE A 468 21.06 53.24 26.14
CA ILE A 468 20.83 53.45 27.58
C ILE A 468 22.15 53.54 28.33
N GLU A 469 23.12 52.68 28.01
CA GLU A 469 24.45 52.74 28.64
C GLU A 469 25.13 54.09 28.38
N ASN A 470 25.07 54.59 27.15
CA ASN A 470 25.62 55.90 26.80
C ASN A 470 24.91 57.05 27.54
N LEU A 471 23.59 57.01 27.63
CA LEU A 471 22.82 58.00 28.41
C LEU A 471 23.18 57.95 29.90
N ASN A 472 23.38 56.76 30.47
CA ASN A 472 23.83 56.62 31.85
C ASN A 472 25.21 57.22 32.07
N LYS A 473 26.16 56.99 31.15
CA LYS A 473 27.49 57.64 31.19
C LYS A 473 27.37 59.17 31.19
N SER A 474 26.51 59.73 30.32
CA SER A 474 26.25 61.18 30.28
C SER A 474 25.59 61.69 31.57
N LEU A 475 24.62 60.95 32.11
CA LEU A 475 23.95 61.30 33.35
C LEU A 475 24.94 61.32 34.53
N ASP A 476 25.83 60.34 34.62
CA ASP A 476 26.86 60.29 35.66
C ASP A 476 27.87 61.44 35.50
N GLY A 477 28.23 61.81 34.28
CA GLY A 477 29.00 63.04 34.00
C GLY A 477 28.31 64.29 34.53
N LEU A 478 27.02 64.48 34.23
CA LEU A 478 26.24 65.63 34.73
C LEU A 478 26.06 65.62 36.25
N LYS A 479 25.96 64.44 36.89
CA LYS A 479 25.95 64.34 38.36
C LYS A 479 27.25 64.84 38.95
N LEU A 480 28.39 64.46 38.37
CA LEU A 480 29.70 64.93 38.82
C LEU A 480 29.82 66.46 38.66
N GLU A 481 29.42 67.03 37.52
CA GLU A 481 29.40 68.48 37.32
C GLU A 481 28.51 69.20 38.33
N ARG A 482 27.30 68.66 38.59
CA ARG A 482 26.40 69.19 39.63
C ARG A 482 27.07 69.17 40.99
N ASP A 483 27.71 68.06 41.36
CA ASP A 483 28.37 67.92 42.65
C ASP A 483 29.55 68.89 42.79
N GLU A 484 30.30 69.11 41.71
CA GLU A 484 31.37 70.12 41.65
C GLU A 484 30.82 71.55 41.81
N LEU A 485 29.76 71.90 41.07
CA LEU A 485 29.11 73.21 41.18
C LEU A 485 28.50 73.41 42.58
N ASN A 486 27.93 72.36 43.17
CA ASN A 486 27.39 72.42 44.52
C ASN A 486 28.50 72.66 45.56
N ALA A 487 29.66 72.02 45.42
CA ALA A 487 30.83 72.29 46.25
C ALA A 487 31.27 73.75 46.13
N LYS A 488 31.37 74.30 44.91
CA LYS A 488 31.68 75.72 44.66
C LYS A 488 30.62 76.66 45.27
N ALA A 489 29.35 76.30 45.22
CA ALA A 489 28.27 77.09 45.84
C ALA A 489 28.38 77.09 47.37
N LEU A 490 28.75 75.96 47.98
CA LEU A 490 29.00 75.88 49.44
C LEU A 490 30.19 76.73 49.86
N THR A 491 31.29 76.73 49.10
CA THR A 491 32.45 77.58 49.41
C THR A 491 32.12 79.07 49.31
N LEU A 492 31.44 79.49 48.23
CA LEU A 492 31.01 80.89 48.08
C LEU A 492 30.03 81.31 49.17
N ARG A 493 29.11 80.43 49.59
CA ARG A 493 28.20 80.69 50.70
C ARG A 493 28.96 80.93 52.00
N ALA A 494 29.99 80.12 52.29
CA ALA A 494 30.83 80.30 53.47
C ALA A 494 31.60 81.64 53.42
N GLU A 495 32.12 82.03 52.25
CA GLU A 495 32.77 83.33 52.07
C GLU A 495 31.80 84.51 52.28
N VAL A 496 30.58 84.42 51.75
CA VAL A 496 29.55 85.45 51.97
C VAL A 496 29.21 85.55 53.44
N SER A 497 28.96 84.41 54.13
CA SER A 497 28.71 84.39 55.57
C SER A 497 29.85 85.05 56.35
N HIS A 498 31.11 84.77 55.99
CA HIS A 498 32.26 85.41 56.62
C HIS A 498 32.31 86.92 56.37
N ARG A 499 31.94 87.38 55.17
CA ARG A 499 31.85 88.81 54.86
C ARG A 499 30.71 89.47 55.62
N ASP A 500 29.57 88.82 55.76
CA ASP A 500 28.43 89.28 56.55
C ASP A 500 28.83 89.41 58.03
N ASP A 501 29.49 88.40 58.61
CA ASP A 501 30.02 88.47 59.98
C ASP A 501 30.95 89.68 60.18
N ARG A 502 31.76 89.99 59.16
CA ARG A 502 32.66 91.14 59.18
C ARG A 502 31.92 92.47 59.01
N ILE A 503 30.86 92.51 58.21
CA ILE A 503 29.98 93.68 58.09
C ILE A 503 29.30 93.94 59.44
N ASP A 504 28.73 92.91 60.06
CA ASP A 504 28.13 93.01 61.40
C ASP A 504 29.13 93.52 62.45
N GLN A 505 30.40 93.13 62.34
CA GLN A 505 31.47 93.66 63.20
C GLN A 505 31.72 95.15 62.93
N VAL A 506 31.83 95.55 61.67
CA VAL A 506 32.03 96.96 61.29
C VAL A 506 30.84 97.82 61.69
N ASP A 507 29.61 97.33 61.51
CA ASP A 507 28.40 98.04 61.90
C ASP A 507 28.34 98.26 63.42
N LYS A 508 28.75 97.27 64.22
CA LYS A 508 28.89 97.45 65.69
C LYS A 508 29.92 98.54 66.03
N HIS A 509 31.07 98.56 65.37
CA HIS A 509 32.08 99.60 65.58
C HIS A 509 31.55 100.99 65.15
N LEU A 510 30.84 101.07 64.03
CA LEU A 510 30.24 102.31 63.56
C LEU A 510 29.17 102.81 64.52
N GLN A 511 28.30 101.93 65.02
CA GLN A 511 27.29 102.26 66.04
C GLN A 511 27.95 102.76 67.33
N GLN A 512 29.04 102.13 67.78
CA GLN A 512 29.80 102.59 68.94
C GLN A 512 30.38 103.99 68.71
N LEU A 513 31.05 104.21 67.58
CA LEU A 513 31.62 105.51 67.24
C LEU A 513 30.54 106.59 67.10
N GLN A 514 29.39 106.26 66.52
CA GLN A 514 28.24 107.15 66.45
C GLN A 514 27.71 107.51 67.85
N ALA A 515 27.63 106.54 68.78
CA ALA A 515 27.25 106.81 70.16
C ALA A 515 28.25 107.76 70.85
N GLU A 516 29.55 107.51 70.71
CA GLU A 516 30.61 108.39 71.24
C GLU A 516 30.54 109.81 70.63
N HIS A 517 30.28 109.93 69.32
CA HIS A 517 30.08 111.21 68.67
C HIS A 517 28.84 111.95 69.20
N VAL A 518 27.72 111.25 69.42
CA VAL A 518 26.52 111.85 70.02
C VAL A 518 26.81 112.34 71.44
N GLU A 519 27.52 111.57 72.26
CA GLU A 519 27.94 112.00 73.60
C GLU A 519 28.87 113.22 73.56
N LEU A 520 29.85 113.25 72.66
CA LEU A 520 30.75 114.39 72.47
C LEU A 520 30.02 115.65 71.99
N ILE A 521 29.03 115.50 71.09
CA ILE A 521 28.18 116.61 70.65
C ILE A 521 27.38 117.16 71.84
N GLY A 522 26.77 116.28 72.65
CA GLY A 522 26.09 116.68 73.88
C GLY A 522 27.00 117.45 74.83
N ALA A 523 28.19 116.92 75.12
CA ALA A 523 29.19 117.59 75.97
C ALA A 523 29.65 118.95 75.38
N MET A 524 29.78 119.05 74.05
CA MET A 524 30.13 120.29 73.36
C MET A 524 29.00 121.32 73.44
N GLU A 525 27.74 120.89 73.31
CA GLU A 525 26.55 121.74 73.45
C GLU A 525 26.42 122.25 74.89
N ASP A 526 26.62 121.40 75.90
CA ASP A 526 26.69 121.79 77.31
C ASP A 526 27.82 122.81 77.55
N GLY A 527 29.01 122.57 76.98
CA GLY A 527 30.11 123.53 77.03
C GLY A 527 29.78 124.86 76.34
N ARG A 528 29.05 124.83 75.22
CA ARG A 528 28.62 126.03 74.48
C ARG A 528 27.60 126.84 75.28
N THR A 529 26.62 126.19 75.90
CA THR A 529 25.62 126.89 76.73
C THR A 529 26.30 127.57 77.93
N LEU A 530 27.23 126.88 78.61
CA LEU A 530 28.04 127.49 79.68
C LEU A 530 28.87 128.68 79.18
N ALA A 531 29.48 128.57 78.00
CA ALA A 531 30.24 129.67 77.40
C ALA A 531 29.35 130.87 77.05
N GLU A 532 28.12 130.64 76.58
CA GLU A 532 27.13 131.68 76.31
C GLU A 532 26.62 132.34 77.60
N GLU A 533 26.38 131.57 78.66
CA GLU A 533 26.07 132.09 79.99
C GLU A 533 27.20 132.98 80.52
N LEU A 534 28.45 132.50 80.47
CA LEU A 534 29.61 133.29 80.86
C LEU A 534 29.76 134.56 80.00
N ARG A 535 29.53 134.48 78.69
CA ARG A 535 29.55 135.65 77.80
C ARG A 535 28.47 136.67 78.17
N SER A 536 27.25 136.21 78.47
CA SER A 536 26.14 137.08 78.90
C SER A 536 26.45 137.75 80.25
N ARG A 537 27.07 137.02 81.18
CA ARG A 537 27.53 137.55 82.48
C ARG A 537 28.64 138.58 82.30
N THR A 538 29.62 138.30 81.45
CA THR A 538 30.69 139.25 81.12
C THR A 538 30.11 140.52 80.52
N LYS A 539 29.15 140.41 79.59
CA LYS A 539 28.45 141.58 79.02
C LYS A 539 27.69 142.38 80.09
N GLY A 540 26.99 141.70 81.00
CA GLY A 540 26.30 142.37 82.11
C GLY A 540 27.26 143.10 83.06
N LEU A 541 28.42 142.50 83.35
CA LEU A 541 29.48 143.16 84.12
C LEU A 541 30.08 144.34 83.36
N GLU A 542 30.27 144.23 82.05
CA GLU A 542 30.78 145.30 81.20
C GLU A 542 29.82 146.50 81.14
N GLU A 543 28.51 146.24 81.00
CA GLU A 543 27.47 147.28 81.09
C GLU A 543 27.44 147.96 82.47
N GLU A 544 27.63 147.20 83.55
CA GLU A 544 27.73 147.75 84.90
C GLU A 544 28.99 148.63 85.07
N VAL A 545 30.13 148.18 84.54
CA VAL A 545 31.36 148.99 84.51
C VAL A 545 31.16 150.27 83.71
N GLN A 546 30.45 150.21 82.58
CA GLN A 546 30.09 151.41 81.82
C GLN A 546 29.20 152.35 82.63
N ARG A 547 28.15 151.85 83.30
CA ARG A 547 27.31 152.64 84.22
C ARG A 547 28.15 153.32 85.30
N GLN A 548 29.04 152.58 85.94
CA GLN A 548 29.93 153.11 86.97
C GLN A 548 30.85 154.20 86.40
N ASN A 549 31.42 154.00 85.22
CA ASN A 549 32.26 155.01 84.57
C ASN A 549 31.48 156.30 84.26
N VAL A 550 30.21 156.20 83.84
CA VAL A 550 29.33 157.38 83.66
C VAL A 550 29.15 158.12 84.98
N VAL A 551 28.76 157.44 86.05
CA VAL A 551 28.57 158.05 87.38
C VAL A 551 29.86 158.68 87.90
N ILE A 552 31.00 158.01 87.73
CA ILE A 552 32.32 158.57 88.09
C ILE A 552 32.61 159.82 87.26
N SER A 553 32.29 159.82 85.96
CA SER A 553 32.51 160.98 85.08
C SER A 553 31.60 162.17 85.43
N GLU A 554 30.35 161.92 85.80
CA GLU A 554 29.39 162.92 86.27
C GLU A 554 29.85 163.50 87.61
N GLY A 555 30.19 162.66 88.60
CA GLY A 555 30.73 163.13 89.88
C GLY A 555 32.07 163.86 89.71
N ALA A 556 32.89 163.49 88.72
CA ALA A 556 34.09 164.25 88.36
C ALA A 556 33.75 165.61 87.71
N GLU A 557 32.68 165.70 86.92
CA GLU A 557 32.19 166.96 86.34
C GLU A 557 31.56 167.87 87.41
N GLU A 558 30.80 167.32 88.35
CA GLU A 558 30.29 168.05 89.51
C GLU A 558 31.44 168.62 90.35
N LYS A 559 32.49 167.84 90.59
CA LYS A 559 33.72 168.35 91.24
C LYS A 559 34.36 169.47 90.43
N ARG A 560 34.43 169.35 89.10
CA ARG A 560 34.92 170.42 88.21
C ARG A 560 34.04 171.67 88.28
N GLU A 561 32.72 171.51 88.34
CA GLU A 561 31.76 172.61 88.46
C GLU A 561 31.86 173.30 89.82
N ALA A 562 31.99 172.55 90.91
CA ALA A 562 32.25 173.11 92.24
C ALA A 562 33.55 173.93 92.26
N ILE A 563 34.60 173.46 91.58
CA ILE A 563 35.84 174.24 91.38
C ILE A 563 35.56 175.51 90.56
N ARG A 564 34.78 175.44 89.47
CA ARG A 564 34.39 176.62 88.66
C ARG A 564 33.63 177.65 89.50
N GLN A 565 32.64 177.23 90.28
CA GLN A 565 31.87 178.09 91.19
C GLN A 565 32.76 178.73 92.26
N LEU A 566 33.68 177.95 92.85
CA LEU A 566 34.63 178.48 93.84
C LEU A 566 35.55 179.54 93.22
N CYS A 567 36.08 179.29 92.02
CA CYS A 567 36.88 180.27 91.28
C CYS A 567 36.10 181.58 91.03
N PHE A 568 34.82 181.48 90.65
CA PHE A 568 33.95 182.65 90.44
C PHE A 568 33.75 183.45 91.73
N SER A 569 33.53 182.77 92.86
CA SER A 569 33.40 183.41 94.17
C SER A 569 34.71 184.11 94.61
N LEU A 570 35.86 183.46 94.38
CA LEU A 570 37.19 184.01 94.64
C LEU A 570 37.45 185.29 93.83
N GLU A 571 37.03 185.30 92.56
CA GLU A 571 37.18 186.47 91.69
C GLU A 571 36.23 187.61 92.08
N HIS A 572 35.03 187.29 92.56
CA HIS A 572 34.12 188.25 93.15
C HIS A 572 34.69 188.92 94.42
N TYR A 573 35.26 188.13 95.35
CA TYR A 573 35.95 188.68 96.53
C TYR A 573 37.21 189.47 96.17
N ARG A 574 37.96 189.05 95.15
CA ARG A 574 39.14 189.77 94.66
C ARG A 574 38.76 191.13 94.07
N ASN A 575 37.67 191.20 93.30
CA ASN A 575 37.14 192.46 92.76
C ASN A 575 36.55 193.37 93.85
N GLY A 576 35.84 192.81 94.84
CA GLY A 576 35.39 193.57 96.01
C GLY A 576 36.55 194.15 96.82
N TYR A 577 37.63 193.38 97.02
CA TYR A 577 38.85 193.82 97.69
C TYR A 577 39.58 194.91 96.90
N LEU A 578 39.62 194.84 95.57
CA LEU A 578 40.20 195.89 94.71
C LEU A 578 39.42 197.20 94.78
N MET A 579 38.07 197.15 94.79
CA MET A 579 37.23 198.34 94.97
C MET A 579 37.37 198.96 96.37
N LEU A 580 37.50 198.14 97.43
CA LEU A 580 37.76 198.62 98.79
C LEU A 580 39.17 199.22 98.93
N ARG A 581 40.16 198.65 98.22
CA ARG A 581 41.55 199.12 98.19
C ARG A 581 41.72 200.45 97.45
N GLN A 582 40.83 200.78 96.50
CA GLN A 582 40.86 202.05 95.78
C GLN A 582 40.20 203.22 96.56
N ALA A 583 39.39 202.93 97.57
CA ALA A 583 38.69 203.94 98.38
C ALA A 583 39.48 204.45 99.62
N PHE A 584 40.57 203.80 100.03
CA PHE A 584 41.23 204.07 101.33
C PHE A 584 42.74 204.41 101.32
N MET A 585 43.41 204.50 100.16
CA MET A 585 44.88 204.71 100.10
C MET A 585 45.30 206.10 99.59
N GLY A 586 45.03 207.10 100.43
CA GLY A 586 45.71 208.40 100.44
C GLY A 586 46.32 208.68 101.82
N HIS A 587 47.39 207.97 102.22
CA HIS A 587 48.52 208.49 103.03
C HIS A 587 49.60 207.42 103.37
N LYS A 588 50.81 207.65 102.79
CA LYS A 588 52.22 207.44 103.24
C LYS A 588 52.90 206.05 103.42
N ARG A 589 53.89 205.85 102.53
CA ARG A 589 55.36 205.53 102.67
C ARG A 589 55.89 204.13 103.11
N VAL A 590 56.65 203.49 102.17
CA VAL A 590 58.08 203.01 102.24
C VAL A 590 58.38 201.78 103.15
N PRO A 591 59.36 200.84 102.87
CA PRO A 591 59.83 200.23 101.60
C PRO A 591 60.49 198.79 101.72
N VAL A 592 60.97 198.22 100.58
CA VAL A 592 62.31 197.54 100.37
C VAL A 592 62.60 196.04 100.72
N LEU A 593 63.40 195.44 99.80
CA LEU A 593 64.28 194.23 99.80
C LEU A 593 63.63 192.84 99.90
N ALA A 594 64.14 191.73 99.34
CA ALA A 594 65.00 191.33 98.21
C ALA A 594 65.21 189.79 98.34
N SER A 595 65.57 189.13 97.24
CA SER A 595 65.84 187.69 97.03
C SER A 595 64.64 186.78 96.79
#